data_AF-A0A3D1N610-F1
#
_entry.id   AF-A0A3D1N610-F1
#
_cell.length_a   1.000
_cell.length_b   1.000
_cell.length_c   1.000
_cell.angle_alpha   90.00
_cell.angle_beta   90.00
_cell.angle_gamma   90.00
#
_symmetry.space_group_name_H-M   'P 1'
#
loop_
_entity.id
_entity.type
_entity.pdbx_description
1 polymer ?
#
loop_
_entity_poly.entity_id
_entity_poly.type
_entity_poly.pdbx_seq_one_letter_code
_entity_poly.pdbx_strand_id
1 'polypeptide(L)'
;MKKKVAYNPELELAKGATLDAASYDKTQKVKVTVPKVTVGGIPGRAEISGIATGRIEPGIDGTMDLWLSIFRFMRPDGTINHVAGWNIPIVLKPGQTAAASAKAFADYINAGTRPYHATASGGKIKIVFTEK
;
A
#
# COMPACT_ATOMS: atom_id res chain seq x y z
N MET A 1 8.72 -36.68 -6.72
CA MET A 1 8.50 -35.55 -7.66
C MET A 1 7.47 -34.59 -7.06
N LYS A 2 7.79 -33.30 -6.89
CA LYS A 2 6.77 -32.29 -6.54
C LYS A 2 5.80 -32.17 -7.72
N LYS A 3 4.50 -32.33 -7.49
CA LYS A 3 3.44 -32.13 -8.49
C LYS A 3 3.65 -30.76 -9.14
N LYS A 4 3.83 -30.69 -10.47
CA LYS A 4 3.83 -29.39 -11.18
C LYS A 4 2.46 -28.76 -10.93
N VAL A 5 2.43 -27.70 -10.13
CA VAL A 5 1.21 -26.93 -9.92
C VAL A 5 0.90 -26.27 -11.27
N ALA A 6 -0.20 -26.65 -11.90
CA ALA A 6 -0.64 -26.03 -13.15
C ALA A 6 -1.18 -24.63 -12.85
N TYR A 7 -0.95 -23.69 -13.76
CA TYR A 7 -1.49 -22.34 -13.66
C TYR A 7 -3.02 -22.37 -13.59
N ASN A 8 -3.59 -21.65 -12.61
CA ASN A 8 -5.03 -21.43 -12.51
C ASN A 8 -5.28 -19.91 -12.45
N PRO A 9 -5.85 -19.31 -13.51
CA PRO A 9 -5.98 -17.85 -13.59
C PRO A 9 -6.80 -17.25 -12.46
N GLU A 10 -7.91 -17.89 -12.06
CA GLU A 10 -8.78 -17.36 -11.00
C GLU A 10 -8.04 -17.28 -9.66
N LEU A 11 -7.27 -18.33 -9.32
CA LEU A 11 -6.48 -18.37 -8.10
C LEU A 11 -5.34 -17.36 -8.14
N GLU A 12 -4.63 -17.25 -9.25
CA GLU A 12 -3.45 -16.38 -9.36
C GLU A 12 -3.84 -14.90 -9.43
N LEU A 13 -4.93 -14.54 -10.12
CA LEU A 13 -5.44 -13.17 -10.19
C LEU A 13 -6.05 -12.70 -8.86
N ALA A 14 -6.55 -13.61 -8.02
CA ALA A 14 -7.06 -13.30 -6.68
C ALA A 14 -5.95 -13.10 -5.63
N LYS A 15 -4.70 -13.51 -5.92
CA LYS A 15 -3.55 -13.25 -5.04
C LYS A 15 -3.14 -11.80 -5.10
N GLY A 16 -2.40 -11.37 -4.09
CA GLY A 16 -2.08 -9.97 -3.90
C GLY A 16 -1.53 -9.69 -2.52
N ALA A 17 -1.11 -8.44 -2.32
CA ALA A 17 -0.68 -7.95 -1.02
C ALA A 17 -1.89 -7.57 -0.16
N THR A 18 -1.83 -7.93 1.12
CA THR A 18 -2.65 -7.30 2.15
C THR A 18 -2.17 -5.87 2.34
N LEU A 19 -3.09 -4.93 2.41
CA LEU A 19 -2.84 -3.52 2.73
C LEU A 19 -3.22 -3.28 4.19
N ASP A 20 -2.23 -2.89 4.99
CA ASP A 20 -2.41 -2.44 6.37
C ASP A 20 -1.97 -0.98 6.51
N ALA A 21 -2.42 -0.32 7.57
CA ALA A 21 -2.09 1.06 7.84
C ALA A 21 -2.01 1.33 9.34
N ALA A 22 -1.11 2.23 9.73
CA ALA A 22 -0.99 2.73 11.09
C ALA A 22 -0.75 4.23 11.08
N SER A 23 -1.36 4.95 12.02
CA SER A 23 -1.03 6.35 12.30
C SER A 23 -0.53 6.47 13.72
N TYR A 24 0.64 7.10 13.85
CA TYR A 24 1.26 7.45 15.12
C TYR A 24 1.13 8.96 15.39
N ASP A 25 0.28 9.65 14.63
CA ASP A 25 -0.10 11.03 14.91
C ASP A 25 -1.28 11.09 15.87
N LYS A 26 -1.26 12.11 16.74
CA LYS A 26 -2.28 12.32 17.76
C LYS A 26 -3.64 12.58 17.13
N THR A 27 -3.69 13.39 16.07
CA THR A 27 -4.93 13.97 15.53
C THR A 27 -5.27 13.49 14.11
N GLN A 28 -4.28 13.10 13.31
CA GLN A 28 -4.52 12.53 11.97
C GLN A 28 -4.58 11.00 12.03
N LYS A 29 -5.58 10.41 11.39
CA LYS A 29 -5.83 8.95 11.41
C LYS A 29 -5.86 8.40 10.00
N VAL A 30 -5.66 7.08 9.88
CA VAL A 30 -5.77 6.34 8.63
C VAL A 30 -6.63 5.10 8.84
N LYS A 31 -7.48 4.80 7.86
CA LYS A 31 -8.34 3.61 7.85
C LYS A 31 -8.23 2.91 6.51
N VAL A 32 -7.92 1.62 6.52
CA VAL A 32 -8.01 0.79 5.31
C VAL A 32 -9.49 0.48 5.02
N THR A 33 -9.92 0.71 3.79
CA THR A 33 -11.29 0.44 3.31
C THR A 33 -11.36 -0.74 2.35
N VAL A 34 -10.27 -1.02 1.61
CA VAL A 34 -10.11 -2.25 0.83
C VAL A 34 -8.74 -2.83 1.14
N PRO A 35 -8.66 -3.95 1.90
CA PRO A 35 -7.42 -4.42 2.51
C PRO A 35 -6.58 -5.32 1.60
N LYS A 36 -6.85 -5.36 0.30
CA LYS A 36 -6.13 -6.23 -0.63
C LYS A 36 -5.89 -5.56 -1.97
N VAL A 37 -4.64 -5.58 -2.42
CA VAL A 37 -4.22 -5.17 -3.77
C VAL A 37 -3.94 -6.42 -4.58
N THR A 38 -4.82 -6.80 -5.51
CA THR A 38 -4.68 -8.07 -6.25
C THR A 38 -3.98 -7.93 -7.59
N VAL A 39 -3.41 -9.05 -8.06
CA VAL A 39 -2.84 -9.17 -9.42
C VAL A 39 -3.91 -8.91 -10.48
N GLY A 40 -5.15 -9.39 -10.24
CA GLY A 40 -6.31 -9.18 -11.10
C GLY A 40 -6.89 -7.77 -11.09
N GLY A 41 -6.21 -6.79 -10.48
CA GLY A 41 -6.56 -5.38 -10.60
C GLY A 41 -7.53 -4.84 -9.55
N ILE A 42 -7.86 -5.61 -8.49
CA ILE A 42 -8.59 -5.06 -7.35
C ILE A 42 -7.65 -4.12 -6.59
N PRO A 43 -7.97 -2.81 -6.49
CA PRO A 43 -7.12 -1.85 -5.82
C PRO A 43 -7.27 -1.93 -4.30
N GLY A 44 -6.17 -1.80 -3.58
CA GLY A 44 -6.18 -1.49 -2.16
C GLY A 44 -6.55 -0.03 -1.94
N ARG A 45 -7.26 0.26 -0.84
CA ARG A 45 -7.74 1.60 -0.54
C ARG A 45 -7.60 1.93 0.94
N ALA A 46 -7.19 3.16 1.21
CA ALA A 46 -7.13 3.73 2.55
C ALA A 46 -7.65 5.18 2.52
N GLU A 47 -8.19 5.63 3.65
CA GLU A 47 -8.68 6.99 3.85
C GLU A 47 -8.01 7.61 5.06
N ILE A 48 -7.53 8.84 4.89
CA ILE A 48 -6.89 9.66 5.90
C ILE A 48 -7.88 10.73 6.35
N SER A 49 -7.92 11.00 7.65
CA SER A 49 -8.79 12.03 8.23
C SER A 49 -8.06 12.85 9.29
N GLY A 50 -8.52 14.08 9.50
CA GLY A 50 -7.94 15.01 10.47
C GLY A 50 -6.78 15.84 9.92
N ILE A 51 -6.24 16.69 10.77
CA ILE A 51 -5.09 17.56 10.52
C ILE A 51 -3.95 17.08 11.42
N ALA A 52 -2.76 16.90 10.85
CA ALA A 52 -1.64 16.35 11.61
C ALA A 52 -1.14 17.31 12.68
N THR A 53 -0.87 16.77 13.86
CA THR A 53 -0.03 17.46 14.86
C THR A 53 1.41 17.52 14.37
N GLY A 54 1.84 16.48 13.65
CA GLY A 54 3.17 16.37 13.07
C GLY A 54 4.21 15.85 14.05
N ARG A 55 5.40 15.55 13.53
CA ARG A 55 6.53 15.08 14.35
C ARG A 55 7.15 16.26 15.11
N ILE A 56 7.11 16.17 16.44
CA ILE A 56 7.68 17.18 17.36
C ILE A 56 9.05 16.71 17.88
N GLU A 57 9.22 15.39 18.09
CA GLU A 57 10.43 14.80 18.68
C GLU A 57 10.99 13.64 17.81
N PRO A 58 12.25 13.24 18.01
CA PRO A 58 12.79 12.02 17.42
C PRO A 58 12.02 10.77 17.90
N GLY A 59 11.20 10.20 17.04
CA GLY A 59 10.54 8.91 17.29
C GLY A 59 9.58 8.54 16.16
N ILE A 60 8.68 7.59 16.43
CA ILE A 60 7.59 7.24 15.50
C ILE A 60 6.40 8.21 15.60
N ASP A 61 6.31 9.00 16.67
CA ASP A 61 5.26 9.98 16.87
C ASP A 61 5.19 10.99 15.71
N GLY A 62 3.98 11.26 15.22
CA GLY A 62 3.76 12.13 14.07
C GLY A 62 4.17 11.51 12.72
N THR A 63 4.24 10.18 12.64
CA THR A 63 4.40 9.43 11.39
C THR A 63 3.14 8.64 11.04
N MET A 64 3.08 8.19 9.80
CA MET A 64 2.03 7.30 9.31
C MET A 64 2.64 6.29 8.35
N ASP A 65 2.19 5.05 8.42
CA ASP A 65 2.70 3.95 7.63
C ASP A 65 1.57 3.30 6.82
N LEU A 66 1.90 2.91 5.59
CA LEU A 66 1.17 1.89 4.85
C LEU A 66 2.06 0.68 4.67
N TRP A 67 1.49 -0.51 4.83
CA TRP A 67 2.22 -1.77 4.64
C TRP A 67 1.55 -2.61 3.55
N LEU A 68 2.36 -3.11 2.62
CA LEU A 68 1.95 -4.10 1.62
C LEU A 68 2.64 -5.43 1.95
N SER A 69 1.86 -6.47 2.22
CA SER A 69 2.42 -7.78 2.56
C SER A 69 3.13 -8.45 1.39
N ILE A 70 4.05 -9.35 1.73
CA ILE A 70 4.73 -10.20 0.76
C ILE A 70 3.76 -11.22 0.17
N PHE A 71 3.86 -11.50 -1.14
CA PHE A 71 3.09 -12.57 -1.75
C PHE A 71 3.82 -13.21 -2.95
N ARG A 72 3.25 -14.29 -3.47
CA ARG A 72 3.72 -14.99 -4.67
C ARG A 72 2.54 -15.27 -5.58
N PHE A 73 2.77 -15.23 -6.89
CA PHE A 73 1.79 -15.65 -7.88
C PHE A 73 2.49 -16.34 -9.04
N MET A 74 1.77 -17.20 -9.74
CA MET A 74 2.23 -17.88 -10.94
C MET A 74 1.70 -17.13 -12.17
N ARG A 75 2.57 -16.93 -13.15
CA ARG A 75 2.22 -16.39 -14.47
C ARG A 75 1.68 -17.47 -15.40
N PRO A 76 1.03 -17.10 -16.51
CA PRO A 76 0.56 -18.06 -17.51
C PRO A 76 1.66 -18.97 -18.08
N ASP A 77 2.91 -18.50 -18.13
CA ASP A 77 4.08 -19.29 -18.57
C ASP A 77 4.60 -20.29 -17.51
N GLY A 78 3.98 -20.33 -16.32
CA GLY A 78 4.36 -21.17 -15.19
C GLY A 78 5.45 -20.57 -14.29
N THR A 79 5.96 -19.39 -14.59
CA THR A 79 6.96 -18.69 -13.76
C THR A 79 6.32 -18.26 -12.43
N ILE A 80 6.98 -18.53 -11.31
CA ILE A 80 6.55 -18.05 -10.00
C ILE A 80 7.24 -16.71 -9.70
N ASN A 81 6.43 -15.67 -9.60
CA ASN A 81 6.86 -14.37 -9.17
C ASN A 81 6.80 -14.22 -7.66
N HIS A 82 7.77 -13.48 -7.13
CA HIS A 82 7.80 -13.11 -5.73
C HIS A 82 7.81 -11.59 -5.60
N VAL A 83 6.79 -11.05 -4.92
CA VAL A 83 6.68 -9.62 -4.66
C VAL A 83 7.00 -9.41 -3.19
N ALA A 84 8.15 -8.78 -2.93
CA ALA A 84 8.59 -8.48 -1.57
C ALA A 84 7.62 -7.53 -0.88
N GLY A 85 7.41 -7.75 0.43
CA GLY A 85 6.65 -6.83 1.25
C GLY A 85 7.29 -5.44 1.31
N TRP A 86 6.49 -4.42 1.62
CA TRP A 86 6.93 -3.04 1.58
C TRP A 86 6.30 -2.23 2.71
N ASN A 87 7.16 -1.66 3.58
CA ASN A 87 6.77 -0.58 4.47
C ASN A 87 6.95 0.76 3.77
N ILE A 88 5.94 1.61 3.86
CA ILE A 88 5.90 2.94 3.27
C ILE A 88 5.66 3.93 4.42
N PRO A 89 6.70 4.42 5.10
CA PRO A 89 6.56 5.44 6.13
C PRO A 89 6.50 6.85 5.51
N ILE A 90 5.67 7.71 6.09
CA ILE A 90 5.75 9.17 5.89
C ILE A 90 5.86 9.89 7.22
N VAL A 91 6.66 10.96 7.24
CA VAL A 91 6.74 11.89 8.38
C VAL A 91 5.74 13.01 8.12
N LEU A 92 4.84 13.25 9.08
CA LEU A 92 3.84 14.31 8.97
C LEU A 92 4.39 15.64 9.49
N LYS A 93 4.07 16.71 8.76
CA LYS A 93 4.34 18.08 9.21
C LYS A 93 3.18 18.60 10.06
N PRO A 94 3.42 19.48 11.05
CA PRO A 94 2.34 20.17 11.75
C PRO A 94 1.40 20.88 10.77
N GLY A 95 0.09 20.74 10.99
CA GLY A 95 -0.93 21.34 10.12
C GLY A 95 -1.15 20.61 8.78
N GLN A 96 -0.44 19.50 8.52
CA GLN A 96 -0.59 18.76 7.27
C GLN A 96 -2.00 18.17 7.15
N THR A 97 -2.68 18.50 6.05
CA THR A 97 -4.04 18.02 5.79
C THR A 97 -4.05 16.56 5.35
N ALA A 98 -5.19 15.89 5.49
CA ALA A 98 -5.36 14.53 5.01
C ALA A 98 -5.04 14.38 3.51
N ALA A 99 -5.43 15.38 2.69
CA ALA A 99 -5.13 15.40 1.26
C ALA A 99 -3.62 15.48 0.98
N ALA A 100 -2.89 16.30 1.73
CA ALA A 100 -1.44 16.39 1.60
C ALA A 100 -0.75 15.08 2.01
N SER A 101 -1.21 14.42 3.09
CA SER A 101 -0.69 13.11 3.51
C SER A 101 -0.99 12.02 2.49
N ALA A 102 -2.20 11.98 1.92
CA ALA A 102 -2.55 11.03 0.86
C ALA A 102 -1.66 11.22 -0.37
N LYS A 103 -1.39 12.48 -0.74
CA LYS A 103 -0.47 12.80 -1.83
C LYS A 103 0.96 12.32 -1.53
N ALA A 104 1.46 12.54 -0.30
CA ALA A 104 2.79 12.11 0.10
C ALA A 104 2.97 10.58 -0.04
N PHE A 105 1.97 9.79 0.36
CA PHE A 105 1.99 8.34 0.11
C PHE A 105 2.00 7.99 -1.38
N ALA A 106 1.15 8.63 -2.18
CA ALA A 106 1.11 8.36 -3.61
C ALA A 106 2.45 8.69 -4.29
N ASP A 107 3.05 9.82 -3.94
CA ASP A 107 4.35 10.24 -4.44
C ASP A 107 5.46 9.24 -4.02
N TYR A 108 5.47 8.79 -2.77
CA TYR A 108 6.41 7.77 -2.29
C TYR A 108 6.27 6.48 -3.08
N ILE A 109 5.04 5.97 -3.23
CA ILE A 109 4.76 4.71 -3.92
C ILE A 109 5.22 4.79 -5.39
N ASN A 110 4.91 5.90 -6.06
CA ASN A 110 5.20 6.09 -7.47
C ASN A 110 6.70 6.35 -7.74
N ALA A 111 7.45 6.86 -6.77
CA ALA A 111 8.90 6.97 -6.84
C ALA A 111 9.61 5.63 -6.56
N GLY A 112 8.90 4.66 -5.97
CA GLY A 112 9.43 3.34 -5.65
C GLY A 112 9.64 2.45 -6.87
N THR A 113 10.47 1.41 -6.71
CA THR A 113 10.76 0.44 -7.78
C THR A 113 9.81 -0.77 -7.79
N ARG A 114 8.97 -0.89 -6.77
CA ARG A 114 8.00 -1.99 -6.61
C ARG A 114 6.88 -1.89 -7.65
N PRO A 115 6.21 -3.01 -8.00
CA PRO A 115 5.15 -3.05 -9.01
C PRO A 115 3.82 -2.49 -8.49
N TYR A 116 3.85 -1.31 -7.87
CA TYR A 116 2.67 -0.63 -7.37
C TYR A 116 2.59 0.78 -7.92
N HIS A 117 1.38 1.22 -8.22
CA HIS A 117 1.09 2.61 -8.56
C HIS A 117 -0.03 3.11 -7.65
N ALA A 118 0.05 4.38 -7.24
CA ALA A 118 -0.91 4.97 -6.34
C ALA A 118 -1.42 6.33 -6.84
N THR A 119 -2.70 6.58 -6.55
CA THR A 119 -3.34 7.88 -6.75
C THR A 119 -3.95 8.38 -5.45
N ALA A 120 -4.01 9.70 -5.29
CA ALA A 120 -4.56 10.36 -4.12
C ALA A 120 -5.63 11.38 -4.51
N SER A 121 -6.72 11.44 -3.74
CA SER A 121 -7.76 12.46 -3.89
C SER A 121 -8.50 12.67 -2.57
N GLY A 122 -8.56 13.92 -2.08
CA GLY A 122 -9.37 14.30 -0.92
C GLY A 122 -9.08 13.49 0.37
N GLY A 123 -7.82 13.11 0.60
CA GLY A 123 -7.43 12.26 1.74
C GLY A 123 -7.57 10.76 1.49
N LYS A 124 -8.06 10.34 0.33
CA LYS A 124 -8.16 8.93 -0.07
C LYS A 124 -6.96 8.52 -0.89
N ILE A 125 -6.52 7.28 -0.71
CA ILE A 125 -5.45 6.65 -1.47
C ILE A 125 -6.02 5.41 -2.17
N LYS A 126 -5.66 5.22 -3.44
CA LYS A 126 -5.92 4.02 -4.22
C LYS A 126 -4.59 3.46 -4.69
N ILE A 127 -4.32 2.19 -4.41
CA ILE A 127 -3.08 1.50 -4.79
C ILE A 127 -3.45 0.35 -5.74
N VAL A 128 -2.79 0.27 -6.88
CA VAL A 128 -2.95 -0.82 -7.86
C VAL A 128 -1.63 -1.56 -8.00
N PHE A 129 -1.71 -2.87 -8.22
CA PHE A 129 -0.57 -3.66 -8.66
C PHE A 129 -0.46 -3.52 -10.18
N THR A 130 0.75 -3.30 -10.69
CA THR A 130 1.00 -3.25 -12.13
C THR A 130 2.24 -4.07 -12.41
N GLU A 131 2.02 -5.21 -13.07
CA GLU A 131 3.11 -6.03 -13.56
C GLU A 131 3.87 -5.27 -14.65
N LYS A 132 5.20 -5.23 -14.52
CA LYS A 132 6.11 -4.69 -15.54
C LYS A 132 6.51 -5.79 -16.51
#